data_AF-A0A7C3EXA8-F1
#
_entry.id   AF-A0A7C3EXA8-F1
#
_cell.length_a   1.000
_cell.length_b   1.000
_cell.length_c   1.000
_cell.angle_alpha   90.00
_cell.angle_beta   90.00
_cell.angle_gamma   90.00
#
_symmetry.space_group_name_H-M   'P 1'
#
loop_
_entity.id
_entity.type
_entity.pdbx_description
1 polymer ?
#
loop_
_entity_poly.entity_id
_entity_poly.type
_entity_poly.pdbx_seq_one_letter_code
_entity_poly.pdbx_strand_id
1 'polypeptide(L)'
;MDATRMRRSAGSALVEGAAAAGVLAILLAIGVSTYRGIRLAAHVTAAQCNLKQVATYLELYFRKHGAYPPQGADLMTALAPLGADPRIFENPLLRERTPGDTMSALYQAPTLATLDRPDRYLTALISDNGRTAVILKTGAKVESTSNLQFDPSDLTAVLALLADPPANLPPASSVPPEALDSPPPAPTGSRIEGDININPSNNSDFEFDLLKPDGTWITRDTLHDAGPTFTYTGPALTIRLRPKGNGNQNGLTLDGEAYDVRNGTTYDIDLLPGGAMTIGLRNDNPNGNGKTMGKWWITITATRATITAN
;
A
#
# COMPACT_ATOMS: atom_id res chain seq x y z
N MET A 1 -57.72 -43.20 12.28
CA MET A 1 -56.49 -42.47 11.90
C MET A 1 -56.91 -41.15 11.30
N ASP A 2 -56.51 -40.06 11.95
CA ASP A 2 -57.17 -38.76 11.86
C ASP A 2 -56.56 -37.91 10.73
N ALA A 3 -57.31 -37.73 9.64
CA ALA A 3 -56.85 -37.05 8.42
C ALA A 3 -56.46 -35.58 8.65
N THR A 4 -56.94 -34.98 9.75
CA THR A 4 -56.60 -33.63 10.22
C THR A 4 -55.18 -33.54 10.79
N ARG A 5 -54.62 -34.61 11.37
CA ARG A 5 -53.22 -34.64 11.85
C ARG A 5 -52.21 -34.69 10.70
N MET A 6 -52.51 -35.40 9.61
CA MET A 6 -51.63 -35.47 8.44
C MET A 6 -51.54 -34.15 7.66
N ARG A 7 -52.58 -33.32 7.66
CA ARG A 7 -52.52 -32.00 6.98
C ARG A 7 -51.69 -30.96 7.72
N ARG A 8 -51.56 -31.05 9.05
CA ARG A 8 -50.76 -30.09 9.84
C ARG A 8 -49.25 -30.32 9.71
N SER A 9 -48.79 -31.56 9.54
CA SER A 9 -47.36 -31.84 9.35
C SER A 9 -46.84 -31.41 7.96
N ALA A 10 -47.67 -31.53 6.92
CA ALA A 10 -47.30 -31.12 5.56
C ALA A 10 -47.11 -29.59 5.43
N GLY A 11 -47.94 -28.79 6.11
CA GLY A 11 -47.81 -27.33 6.08
C GLY A 11 -46.53 -26.83 6.77
N SER A 12 -46.14 -27.45 7.89
CA SER A 12 -44.92 -27.09 8.62
C SER A 12 -43.66 -27.34 7.80
N ALA A 13 -43.59 -28.48 7.10
CA ALA A 13 -42.42 -28.84 6.29
C ALA A 13 -42.20 -27.89 5.10
N LEU A 14 -43.27 -27.39 4.48
CA LEU A 14 -43.17 -26.42 3.38
C LEU A 14 -42.66 -25.06 3.85
N VAL A 15 -43.13 -24.57 4.99
CA VAL A 15 -42.69 -23.29 5.56
C VAL A 15 -41.22 -23.37 5.99
N GLU A 16 -40.82 -24.46 6.63
CA GLU A 16 -39.43 -24.68 7.04
C GLU A 16 -38.49 -24.78 5.83
N GLY A 17 -38.88 -25.53 4.79
CA GLY A 17 -38.11 -25.62 3.55
C GLY A 17 -37.95 -24.27 2.84
N ALA A 18 -39.01 -23.47 2.78
CA ALA A 18 -38.96 -22.13 2.19
C ALA A 18 -38.06 -21.18 3.01
N ALA A 19 -38.12 -21.25 4.35
CA ALA A 19 -37.27 -20.45 5.22
C ALA A 19 -35.78 -20.82 5.05
N ALA A 20 -35.45 -22.12 5.02
CA ALA A 20 -34.07 -22.58 4.81
C ALA A 20 -33.52 -22.16 3.44
N ALA A 21 -34.33 -22.28 2.38
CA ALA A 21 -33.95 -21.83 1.04
C ALA A 21 -33.70 -20.31 1.00
N GLY A 22 -34.53 -19.52 1.70
CA GLY A 22 -34.35 -18.08 1.83
C GLY A 22 -33.04 -17.69 2.51
N VAL A 23 -32.70 -18.35 3.63
CA VAL A 23 -31.42 -18.12 4.34
C VAL A 23 -30.23 -18.50 3.46
N LEU A 24 -30.29 -19.64 2.77
CA LEU A 24 -29.20 -20.08 1.90
C LEU A 24 -28.95 -19.09 0.74
N ALA A 25 -30.02 -18.55 0.14
CA ALA A 25 -29.90 -17.56 -0.93
C ALA A 25 -29.22 -16.27 -0.44
N ILE A 26 -29.54 -15.80 0.77
CA ILE A 26 -28.91 -14.62 1.38
C ILE A 26 -27.43 -14.89 1.65
N LEU A 27 -27.09 -16.05 2.23
CA LEU A 27 -25.69 -16.40 2.51
C LEU A 27 -24.85 -16.52 1.24
N LEU A 28 -25.40 -17.11 0.17
CA LEU A 28 -24.74 -17.19 -1.13
C LEU A 28 -24.53 -15.79 -1.74
N ALA A 29 -25.52 -14.89 -1.65
CA ALA A 29 -25.38 -13.53 -2.14
C ALA A 29 -24.26 -12.76 -1.41
N ILE A 30 -24.19 -12.89 -0.08
CA ILE A 30 -23.11 -12.29 0.73
C ILE A 30 -21.76 -12.90 0.35
N GLY A 31 -21.66 -14.23 0.26
CA GLY A 31 -20.43 -14.94 -0.07
C GLY A 31 -19.88 -14.60 -1.47
N VAL A 32 -20.76 -14.44 -2.47
CA VAL A 32 -20.37 -14.00 -3.82
C VAL A 32 -19.85 -12.57 -3.80
N SER A 33 -20.49 -11.68 -3.04
CA SER A 33 -20.07 -10.27 -2.93
C SER A 33 -18.67 -10.15 -2.28
N THR A 34 -18.45 -10.82 -1.15
CA THR A 34 -17.16 -10.79 -0.45
C THR A 34 -16.04 -11.43 -1.28
N TYR A 35 -16.31 -12.55 -1.96
CA TYR A 35 -15.36 -13.21 -2.84
C TYR A 35 -14.91 -12.30 -3.99
N ARG A 36 -15.84 -11.56 -4.60
CA ARG A 36 -15.52 -10.58 -5.65
C ARG A 36 -14.63 -9.45 -5.13
N GLY A 37 -14.91 -8.94 -3.93
CA GLY A 37 -14.10 -7.89 -3.30
C GLY A 37 -12.66 -8.34 -3.04
N ILE A 38 -12.47 -9.52 -2.44
CA ILE A 38 -11.13 -10.07 -2.14
C ILE A 38 -10.34 -10.30 -3.44
N ARG A 39 -10.99 -10.85 -4.47
CA ARG A 39 -10.33 -11.10 -5.75
C ARG A 39 -9.91 -9.80 -6.44
N LEU A 40 -10.76 -8.76 -6.41
CA LEU A 40 -10.40 -7.46 -6.96
C LEU A 40 -9.21 -6.84 -6.20
N ALA A 41 -9.21 -6.93 -4.86
CA ALA A 41 -8.08 -6.44 -4.06
C ALA A 41 -6.77 -7.15 -4.42
N ALA A 42 -6.79 -8.48 -4.58
CA ALA A 42 -5.62 -9.24 -5.02
C ALA A 42 -5.11 -8.80 -6.40
N HIS A 43 -6.02 -8.53 -7.34
CA HIS A 43 -5.66 -8.02 -8.67
C HIS A 43 -5.09 -6.60 -8.62
N VAL A 44 -5.61 -5.73 -7.77
CA VAL A 44 -5.06 -4.39 -7.54
C VAL A 44 -3.65 -4.47 -6.97
N THR A 45 -3.41 -5.35 -5.99
CA THR A 45 -2.07 -5.58 -5.44
C THR A 45 -1.11 -6.10 -6.52
N ALA A 46 -1.54 -7.05 -7.35
CA ALA A 46 -0.74 -7.54 -8.47
C ALA A 46 -0.41 -6.43 -9.47
N ALA A 47 -1.39 -5.60 -9.84
CA ALA A 47 -1.20 -4.45 -10.72
C ALA A 47 -0.19 -3.44 -10.13
N GLN A 48 -0.26 -3.19 -8.82
CA GLN A 48 0.70 -2.33 -8.14
C GLN A 48 2.14 -2.89 -8.20
N CYS A 49 2.30 -4.20 -7.95
CA CYS A 49 3.60 -4.87 -8.08
C CYS A 49 4.14 -4.84 -9.51
N ASN A 50 3.27 -5.04 -10.51
CA ASN A 50 3.62 -4.95 -11.92
C ASN A 50 4.12 -3.53 -12.28
N LEU A 51 3.38 -2.48 -11.90
CA LEU A 51 3.78 -1.09 -12.18
C LEU A 51 5.07 -0.66 -11.45
N LYS A 52 5.32 -1.14 -10.23
CA LYS A 52 6.60 -0.89 -9.53
C LYS A 52 7.80 -1.49 -10.28
N GLN A 53 7.63 -2.69 -10.84
CA GLN A 53 8.66 -3.31 -11.68
C GLN A 53 8.85 -2.52 -12.98
N VAL A 54 7.76 -2.11 -13.64
CA VAL A 54 7.86 -1.28 -14.86
C VAL A 54 8.55 0.05 -14.56
N ALA A 55 8.26 0.69 -13.44
CA ALA A 55 8.96 1.91 -13.01
C ALA A 55 10.48 1.68 -12.90
N THR A 56 10.89 0.55 -12.31
CA THR A 56 12.31 0.17 -12.21
C THR A 56 12.95 0.04 -13.59
N TYR A 57 12.28 -0.60 -14.55
CA TYR A 57 12.79 -0.72 -15.92
C TYR A 57 12.81 0.61 -16.68
N LEU A 58 11.84 1.50 -16.46
CA LEU A 58 11.86 2.85 -17.02
C LEU A 58 13.07 3.65 -16.52
N GLU A 59 13.42 3.53 -15.24
CA GLU A 59 14.63 4.15 -14.68
C GLU A 59 15.91 3.55 -15.28
N LEU A 60 15.96 2.22 -15.42
CA LEU A 60 17.09 1.56 -16.08
C LEU A 60 17.22 2.01 -17.55
N TYR A 61 16.10 2.18 -18.25
CA TYR A 61 16.07 2.70 -19.61
C TYR A 61 16.62 4.12 -19.67
N PHE A 62 16.16 5.02 -18.81
CA PHE A 62 16.65 6.40 -18.73
C PHE A 62 18.16 6.44 -18.45
N ARG A 63 18.65 5.63 -17.51
CA ARG A 63 20.09 5.53 -17.20
C ARG A 63 20.92 5.07 -18.41
N LYS A 64 20.39 4.16 -19.22
CA LYS A 64 21.10 3.60 -20.39
C LYS A 64 21.06 4.52 -21.61
N HIS A 65 19.93 5.19 -21.85
CA HIS A 65 19.67 5.94 -23.07
C HIS A 65 19.68 7.47 -22.89
N GLY A 66 19.73 7.98 -21.66
CA GLY A 66 19.65 9.40 -21.34
C GLY A 66 18.27 10.03 -21.55
N ALA A 67 17.27 9.21 -21.90
CA ALA A 67 15.89 9.62 -22.11
C ALA A 67 14.96 8.42 -21.85
N TYR A 68 13.70 8.68 -21.49
CA TYR A 68 12.66 7.65 -21.40
C TYR A 68 12.20 7.20 -22.79
N PRO A 69 11.48 6.07 -22.91
CA PRO A 69 10.84 5.69 -24.17
C PRO A 69 9.97 6.84 -24.72
N PRO A 70 9.88 7.00 -26.06
CA PRO A 70 9.10 8.08 -26.64
C PRO A 70 7.60 7.93 -26.34
N GLN A 71 6.86 9.04 -26.44
CA GLN A 71 5.42 9.06 -26.29
C GLN A 71 4.74 8.03 -27.19
N GLY A 72 3.83 7.21 -26.63
CA GLY A 72 3.13 6.17 -27.37
C GLY A 72 3.99 4.95 -27.75
N ALA A 73 5.21 4.83 -27.22
CA ALA A 73 6.00 3.62 -27.39
C ALA A 73 5.30 2.41 -26.74
N ASP A 74 5.42 1.26 -27.38
CA ASP A 74 5.16 -0.02 -26.74
C ASP A 74 6.20 -0.25 -25.64
N LEU A 75 5.77 -0.11 -24.38
CA LEU A 75 6.65 -0.23 -23.22
C LEU A 75 7.21 -1.63 -23.06
N MET A 76 6.46 -2.66 -23.43
CA MET A 76 6.95 -4.04 -23.38
C MET A 76 8.13 -4.19 -24.34
N THR A 77 7.96 -3.78 -25.60
CA THR A 77 9.01 -3.85 -26.61
C THR A 77 10.21 -2.95 -26.26
N ALA A 78 9.96 -1.74 -25.77
CA ALA A 78 11.02 -0.78 -25.41
C ALA A 78 11.88 -1.27 -24.23
N LEU A 79 11.27 -1.97 -23.26
CA LEU A 79 11.94 -2.40 -22.03
C LEU A 79 12.44 -3.85 -22.09
N ALA A 80 11.98 -4.66 -23.05
CA ALA A 80 12.45 -6.03 -23.25
C ALA A 80 13.99 -6.19 -23.33
N PRO A 81 14.75 -5.29 -23.99
CA PRO A 81 16.22 -5.37 -24.02
C PRO A 81 16.91 -5.22 -22.66
N LEU A 82 16.18 -4.79 -21.62
CA LEU A 82 16.67 -4.67 -20.25
C LEU A 82 16.39 -5.93 -19.42
N GLY A 83 15.81 -6.98 -20.02
CA GLY A 83 15.47 -8.23 -19.34
C GLY A 83 14.12 -8.21 -18.63
N ALA A 84 13.23 -7.28 -18.98
CA ALA A 84 11.89 -7.21 -18.40
C ALA A 84 11.08 -8.47 -18.74
N ASP A 85 10.50 -9.10 -17.71
CA ASP A 85 9.59 -10.24 -17.88
C ASP A 85 8.28 -9.75 -18.52
N PRO A 86 7.83 -10.32 -19.65
CA PRO A 86 6.59 -9.91 -20.32
C PRO A 86 5.35 -9.89 -19.40
N ARG A 87 5.33 -10.75 -18.37
CA ARG A 87 4.21 -10.86 -17.42
C ARG A 87 3.99 -9.61 -16.58
N ILE A 88 5.00 -8.75 -16.40
CA ILE A 88 4.85 -7.50 -15.65
C ILE A 88 4.03 -6.46 -16.42
N PHE A 89 3.85 -6.65 -17.73
CA PHE A 89 3.05 -5.78 -18.59
C PHE A 89 1.61 -6.26 -18.74
N GLU A 90 1.29 -7.46 -18.25
CA GLU A 90 -0.10 -7.93 -18.21
C GLU A 90 -0.91 -7.06 -17.25
N ASN A 91 -2.09 -6.61 -17.70
CA ASN A 91 -3.05 -5.95 -16.83
C ASN A 91 -3.89 -6.99 -16.07
N PRO A 92 -3.66 -7.25 -14.76
CA PRO A 92 -4.44 -8.24 -14.02
C PRO A 92 -5.88 -7.77 -13.72
N LEU A 93 -6.18 -6.49 -13.95
CA LEU A 93 -7.53 -5.93 -13.82
C LEU A 93 -8.38 -6.15 -15.08
N LEU A 94 -7.76 -6.58 -16.17
CA LEU A 94 -8.38 -6.79 -17.47
C LEU A 94 -7.97 -8.15 -18.04
N ARG A 95 -8.70 -8.62 -19.05
CA ARG A 95 -8.21 -9.67 -19.93
C ARG A 95 -7.72 -9.03 -21.22
N GLU A 96 -6.46 -8.61 -21.23
CA GLU A 96 -5.84 -8.07 -22.42
C GLU A 96 -5.57 -9.16 -23.46
N ARG A 97 -5.58 -8.77 -24.73
CA ARG A 97 -5.18 -9.68 -25.83
C ARG A 97 -3.66 -9.77 -25.92
N THR A 98 -2.98 -8.65 -25.70
CA THR A 98 -1.52 -8.56 -25.72
C THR A 98 -1.04 -7.91 -24.43
N PRO A 99 -0.01 -8.46 -23.75
CA PRO A 99 0.59 -7.81 -22.59
C PRO A 99 1.09 -6.40 -22.95
N GLY A 100 0.77 -5.42 -22.12
CA GLY A 100 1.25 -4.05 -22.26
C GLY A 100 0.38 -3.14 -23.12
N ASP A 101 -0.72 -3.65 -23.71
CA ASP A 101 -1.63 -2.86 -24.55
C ASP A 101 -2.19 -1.64 -23.80
N THR A 102 -2.77 -1.84 -22.61
CA THR A 102 -3.32 -0.71 -21.82
C THR A 102 -2.22 0.27 -21.43
N MET A 103 -1.09 -0.25 -20.93
CA MET A 103 0.00 0.59 -20.44
C MET A 103 0.57 1.49 -21.53
N SER A 104 0.80 0.93 -22.71
CA SER A 104 1.38 1.62 -23.87
C SER A 104 0.42 2.67 -24.41
N ALA A 105 -0.88 2.35 -24.50
CA ALA A 105 -1.90 3.31 -24.91
C ALA A 105 -2.02 4.50 -23.94
N LEU A 106 -1.77 4.25 -22.66
CA LEU A 106 -1.88 5.22 -21.59
C LEU A 106 -0.55 5.86 -21.18
N TYR A 107 0.55 5.56 -21.88
CA TYR A 107 1.87 6.04 -21.50
C TYR A 107 2.05 7.53 -21.83
N GLN A 108 2.55 8.32 -20.87
CA GLN A 108 3.04 9.68 -21.04
C GLN A 108 4.54 9.73 -20.74
N ALA A 109 5.33 10.07 -21.76
CA ALA A 109 6.78 10.16 -21.62
C ALA A 109 7.17 11.37 -20.75
N PRO A 110 7.95 11.17 -19.66
CA PRO A 110 8.49 12.29 -18.90
C PRO A 110 9.43 13.15 -19.75
N THR A 111 9.31 14.46 -19.62
CA THR A 111 10.32 15.42 -20.08
C THR A 111 11.30 15.73 -18.95
N LEU A 112 12.49 16.26 -19.28
CA LEU A 112 13.45 16.72 -18.27
C LEU A 112 12.84 17.78 -17.32
N ALA A 113 11.94 18.63 -17.82
CA ALA A 113 11.26 19.64 -17.01
C ALA A 113 10.23 19.06 -16.02
N THR A 114 9.75 17.83 -16.28
CA THR A 114 8.78 17.13 -15.44
C THR A 114 9.40 16.02 -14.61
N LEU A 115 10.65 15.65 -14.87
CA LEU A 115 11.34 14.55 -14.20
C LEU A 115 11.47 14.78 -12.69
N ASP A 116 11.83 16.01 -12.31
CA ASP A 116 12.01 16.41 -10.91
C ASP A 116 10.68 16.78 -10.22
N ARG A 117 9.56 16.75 -10.96
CA ARG A 117 8.25 17.02 -10.37
C ARG A 117 7.65 15.69 -9.91
N PRO A 118 7.51 15.45 -8.60
CA PRO A 118 6.82 14.26 -8.12
C PRO A 118 5.35 14.28 -8.58
N ASP A 119 4.72 13.12 -8.52
CA ASP A 119 3.28 12.95 -8.75
C ASP A 119 2.77 13.23 -10.17
N ARG A 120 3.63 13.28 -11.18
CA ARG A 120 3.20 13.40 -12.58
C ARG A 120 2.84 12.04 -13.14
N TYR A 121 1.66 11.96 -13.76
CA TYR A 121 1.17 10.75 -14.40
C TYR A 121 2.15 10.20 -15.45
N LEU A 122 2.39 8.89 -15.44
CA LEU A 122 3.19 8.18 -16.45
C LEU A 122 2.39 7.15 -17.22
N THR A 123 1.72 6.22 -16.54
CA THR A 123 0.91 5.19 -17.19
C THR A 123 -0.04 4.58 -16.16
N ALA A 124 -0.97 3.73 -16.59
CA ALA A 124 -1.89 3.06 -15.71
C ALA A 124 -2.29 1.67 -16.21
N LEU A 125 -2.78 0.88 -15.27
CA LEU A 125 -3.54 -0.35 -15.50
C LEU A 125 -4.98 -0.09 -15.08
N ILE A 126 -5.93 -0.53 -15.88
CA ILE A 126 -7.34 -0.16 -15.73
C ILE A 126 -8.23 -1.40 -15.76
N SER A 127 -9.25 -1.42 -14.90
CA SER A 127 -10.28 -2.45 -14.91
C SER A 127 -11.25 -2.32 -16.07
N ASP A 128 -11.78 -3.47 -16.50
CA ASP A 128 -12.77 -3.61 -17.58
C ASP A 128 -14.04 -2.76 -17.40
N ASN A 129 -14.40 -2.45 -16.16
CA ASN A 129 -15.58 -1.67 -15.80
C ASN A 129 -15.32 -0.17 -15.70
N GLY A 130 -14.09 0.30 -15.95
CA GLY A 130 -13.71 1.70 -15.87
C GLY A 130 -13.80 2.32 -14.46
N ARG A 131 -13.87 1.50 -13.40
CA ARG A 131 -14.03 1.97 -12.00
C ARG A 131 -12.75 1.94 -11.19
N THR A 132 -11.76 1.17 -11.60
CA THR A 132 -10.52 0.99 -10.87
C THR A 132 -9.34 1.22 -11.80
N ALA A 133 -8.39 2.04 -11.35
CA ALA A 133 -7.12 2.22 -12.03
C ALA A 133 -5.99 2.11 -11.01
N VAL A 134 -4.88 1.49 -11.41
CA VAL A 134 -3.60 1.60 -10.71
C VAL A 134 -2.69 2.43 -11.58
N ILE A 135 -2.14 3.50 -11.01
CA ILE A 135 -1.49 4.59 -11.72
C ILE A 135 -0.03 4.61 -11.30
N LEU A 136 0.87 4.64 -12.28
CA LEU A 136 2.28 4.93 -12.09
C LEU A 136 2.51 6.43 -12.33
N LYS A 137 3.17 7.08 -11.38
CA LYS A 137 3.59 8.48 -11.45
C LYS A 137 5.13 8.59 -11.43
N THR A 138 5.65 9.78 -11.74
CA THR A 138 7.07 10.12 -11.60
C THR A 138 7.57 9.83 -10.18
N GLY A 139 8.87 9.54 -10.06
CA GLY A 139 9.46 9.11 -8.79
C GLY A 139 9.07 7.69 -8.38
N ALA A 140 8.67 6.85 -9.34
CA ALA A 140 8.24 5.46 -9.12
C ALA A 140 7.08 5.29 -8.12
N LYS A 141 6.28 6.34 -7.93
CA LYS A 141 5.12 6.31 -7.04
C LYS A 141 3.96 5.58 -7.72
N VAL A 142 3.37 4.62 -7.03
CA VAL A 142 2.23 3.85 -7.52
C VAL A 142 1.04 4.06 -6.61
N GLU A 143 -0.10 4.46 -7.18
CA GLU A 143 -1.34 4.72 -6.46
C GLU A 143 -2.50 3.93 -7.09
N SER A 144 -3.54 3.64 -6.31
CA SER A 144 -4.77 3.04 -6.82
C SER A 144 -5.95 3.96 -6.58
N THR A 145 -6.76 4.19 -7.61
CA THR A 145 -8.01 4.96 -7.52
C THR A 145 -9.19 4.06 -7.81
N SER A 146 -10.24 4.19 -6.99
CA SER A 146 -11.51 3.50 -7.16
C SER A 146 -12.64 4.51 -7.43
N ASN A 147 -13.80 4.01 -7.86
CA ASN A 147 -14.99 4.82 -8.18
C ASN A 147 -14.80 5.78 -9.37
N LEU A 148 -13.90 5.43 -10.28
CA LEU A 148 -13.79 6.13 -11.55
C LEU A 148 -15.07 5.94 -12.37
N GLN A 149 -15.42 6.97 -13.15
CA GLN A 149 -16.56 6.97 -14.05
C GLN A 149 -16.08 7.37 -15.44
N PHE A 150 -15.54 6.42 -16.19
CA PHE A 150 -15.19 6.62 -17.59
C PHE A 150 -15.58 5.41 -18.43
N ASP A 151 -15.66 5.64 -19.73
CA ASP A 151 -15.83 4.59 -20.72
C ASP A 151 -14.47 3.93 -20.99
N PRO A 152 -14.27 2.64 -20.65
CA PRO A 152 -13.00 1.95 -20.85
C PRO A 152 -12.61 1.84 -22.34
N SER A 153 -13.53 2.10 -23.26
CA SER A 153 -13.23 2.20 -24.70
C SER A 153 -12.65 3.55 -25.12
N ASP A 154 -12.76 4.59 -24.29
CA ASP A 154 -12.19 5.92 -24.53
C ASP A 154 -11.00 6.19 -23.59
N LEU A 155 -9.83 5.66 -23.97
CA LEU A 155 -8.58 5.87 -23.24
C LEU A 155 -8.11 7.33 -23.26
N THR A 156 -8.64 8.18 -24.15
CA THR A 156 -8.28 9.60 -24.20
C THR A 156 -8.94 10.36 -23.04
N ALA A 157 -10.21 10.05 -22.76
CA ALA A 157 -10.92 10.60 -21.59
C ALA A 157 -10.26 10.18 -20.27
N VAL A 158 -9.79 8.92 -20.21
CA VAL A 158 -8.99 8.40 -19.09
C VAL A 158 -7.74 9.23 -18.90
N LEU A 159 -6.98 9.44 -19.98
CA LEU A 159 -5.73 10.17 -19.91
C LEU A 159 -5.92 11.58 -19.37
N ALA A 160 -6.97 12.28 -19.82
CA ALA A 160 -7.31 13.61 -19.32
C ALA A 160 -7.67 13.59 -17.82
N LEU A 161 -8.43 12.58 -17.38
CA LEU A 161 -8.83 12.41 -15.98
C LEU A 161 -7.63 12.11 -15.06
N LEU A 162 -6.65 11.36 -15.56
CA LEU A 162 -5.51 10.90 -14.77
C LEU A 162 -4.30 11.85 -14.82
N ALA A 163 -4.11 12.59 -15.93
CA ALA A 163 -2.97 13.47 -16.13
C ALA A 163 -3.12 14.84 -15.43
N ASP A 164 -4.35 15.35 -15.40
CA ASP A 164 -4.73 16.50 -14.58
C ASP A 164 -5.86 16.03 -13.67
N PRO A 165 -5.59 15.61 -12.42
CA PRO A 165 -6.68 15.45 -11.48
C PRO A 165 -7.40 16.81 -11.45
N PRO A 166 -8.67 16.89 -11.88
CA PRO A 166 -9.35 18.15 -12.03
C PRO A 166 -9.27 18.87 -10.68
N ALA A 167 -8.68 20.07 -10.69
CA ALA A 167 -8.58 20.92 -9.51
C ALA A 167 -9.97 21.20 -8.87
N ASN A 168 -11.06 20.83 -9.55
CA ASN A 168 -12.46 20.97 -9.17
C ASN A 168 -13.30 19.72 -9.48
N LEU A 169 -12.87 18.49 -9.15
CA LEU A 169 -13.89 17.47 -8.90
C LEU A 169 -14.77 18.00 -7.75
N PRO A 170 -16.10 18.13 -7.91
CA PRO A 170 -16.96 18.36 -6.76
C PRO A 170 -16.59 17.30 -5.73
N PRO A 171 -16.39 17.66 -4.45
CA PRO A 171 -16.03 16.69 -3.43
C PRO A 171 -16.99 15.51 -3.59
N ALA A 172 -16.42 14.33 -3.83
CA ALA A 172 -17.19 13.09 -4.00
C ALA A 172 -18.30 13.12 -2.96
N SER A 173 -19.57 13.06 -3.41
CA SER A 173 -20.74 13.34 -2.58
C SER A 173 -20.50 12.89 -1.17
N SER A 174 -20.28 13.87 -0.30
CA SER A 174 -20.05 13.69 1.12
C SER A 174 -21.36 13.23 1.73
N VAL A 175 -21.69 11.94 1.55
CA VAL A 175 -22.08 11.17 2.72
C VAL A 175 -20.88 11.34 3.64
N PRO A 176 -20.99 12.06 4.77
CA PRO A 176 -19.87 12.21 5.66
C PRO A 176 -19.38 10.78 5.95
N PRO A 177 -18.17 10.39 5.54
CA PRO A 177 -17.55 9.33 6.29
C PRO A 177 -17.49 9.93 7.69
N GLU A 178 -18.16 9.28 8.63
CA GLU A 178 -17.79 9.40 10.03
C GLU A 178 -16.27 9.51 10.06
N ALA A 179 -15.78 10.66 10.52
CA ALA A 179 -14.37 11.03 10.45
C ALA A 179 -13.57 10.03 11.29
N LEU A 180 -13.20 8.91 10.69
CA LEU A 180 -12.11 8.08 11.16
C LEU A 180 -10.86 8.77 10.66
N ASP A 181 -10.47 9.78 11.45
CA ASP A 181 -9.13 9.88 11.98
C ASP A 181 -8.05 9.79 10.89
N SER A 182 -7.39 10.89 10.52
CA SER A 182 -6.05 10.88 9.87
C SER A 182 -5.18 11.82 10.70
N PRO A 183 -4.00 11.41 11.19
CA PRO A 183 -3.26 12.24 12.13
C PRO A 183 -2.81 13.49 11.37
N PRO A 184 -2.85 14.67 12.00
CA PRO A 184 -2.36 15.88 11.35
C PRO A 184 -0.87 15.70 10.98
N PRO A 185 -0.43 16.18 9.80
CA PRO A 185 0.99 16.20 9.44
C PRO A 185 1.75 17.05 10.47
N ALA A 186 2.87 16.51 10.96
CA ALA A 186 3.73 17.16 11.93
C ALA A 186 4.37 18.45 11.34
N PRO A 187 4.53 19.54 12.11
CA PRO A 187 5.35 20.67 11.71
C PRO A 187 6.80 20.25 11.39
N THR A 188 7.42 20.91 10.41
CA THR A 188 8.79 20.62 9.97
C THR A 188 9.81 21.03 11.05
N GLY A 189 10.63 20.08 11.52
CA GLY A 189 11.76 20.37 12.42
C GLY A 189 11.51 20.11 13.90
N SER A 190 10.53 19.28 14.21
CA SER A 190 10.15 18.93 15.58
C SER A 190 11.18 18.07 16.32
N ARG A 191 11.06 18.06 17.65
CA ARG A 191 11.62 17.08 18.57
C ARG A 191 10.68 15.89 18.66
N ILE A 192 11.17 14.69 18.33
CA ILE A 192 10.39 13.44 18.35
C ILE A 192 10.96 12.55 19.44
N GLU A 193 10.14 12.18 20.42
CA GLU A 193 10.56 11.31 21.52
C GLU A 193 9.51 10.27 21.85
N GLY A 194 9.91 9.02 22.07
CA GLY A 194 8.95 7.98 22.41
C GLY A 194 9.51 6.57 22.39
N ASP A 195 8.65 5.61 22.71
CA ASP A 195 8.93 4.18 22.63
C ASP A 195 7.79 3.52 21.86
N ILE A 196 8.13 2.81 20.79
CA ILE A 196 7.17 2.17 19.89
C ILE A 196 7.40 0.67 19.91
N ASN A 197 6.34 -0.09 20.14
CA ASN A 197 6.32 -1.54 19.99
C ASN A 197 6.17 -1.90 18.52
N ILE A 198 7.12 -2.64 17.98
CA ILE A 198 7.16 -3.10 16.60
C ILE A 198 7.25 -4.64 16.55
N ASN A 199 6.85 -5.22 15.42
CA ASN A 199 6.96 -6.67 15.21
C ASN A 199 7.47 -7.03 13.81
N PRO A 200 8.67 -6.55 13.43
CA PRO A 200 9.22 -6.80 12.10
C PRO A 200 9.34 -8.29 11.78
N SER A 201 9.56 -9.13 12.80
CA SER A 201 9.85 -10.55 12.63
C SER A 201 8.65 -11.46 12.33
N ASN A 202 7.40 -11.00 12.43
CA ASN A 202 6.22 -11.89 12.38
C ASN A 202 5.42 -11.85 11.07
N ASN A 203 5.62 -10.84 10.23
CA ASN A 203 5.01 -10.78 8.90
C ASN A 203 6.00 -10.11 7.96
N SER A 204 6.11 -10.62 6.73
CA SER A 204 6.89 -9.98 5.70
C SER A 204 6.44 -8.55 5.39
N ASP A 205 5.15 -8.25 5.65
CA ASP A 205 4.54 -6.94 5.45
C ASP A 205 4.85 -5.93 6.57
N PHE A 206 5.59 -6.33 7.60
CA PHE A 206 6.09 -5.42 8.64
C PHE A 206 7.45 -4.88 8.22
N GLU A 207 7.42 -3.70 7.62
CA GLU A 207 8.60 -2.95 7.22
C GLU A 207 9.32 -2.41 8.46
N PHE A 208 10.62 -2.70 8.55
CA PHE A 208 11.54 -2.07 9.49
C PHE A 208 12.87 -1.86 8.79
N ASP A 209 13.25 -0.61 8.62
CA ASP A 209 14.53 -0.22 8.07
C ASP A 209 15.09 0.94 8.90
N LEU A 210 16.34 0.84 9.30
CA LEU A 210 17.07 1.89 10.02
C LEU A 210 18.42 2.09 9.34
N LEU A 211 18.68 3.31 8.86
CA LEU A 211 19.95 3.70 8.27
C LEU A 211 20.86 4.30 9.34
N LYS A 212 22.05 3.71 9.53
CA LYS A 212 23.07 4.26 10.43
C LYS A 212 23.93 5.32 9.72
N PRO A 213 24.65 6.18 10.46
CA PRO A 213 25.55 7.16 9.87
C PRO A 213 26.71 6.57 9.05
N ASP A 214 27.07 5.31 9.30
CA ASP A 214 28.11 4.59 8.53
C ASP A 214 27.60 4.08 7.16
N GLY A 215 26.33 4.35 6.82
CA GLY A 215 25.70 3.94 5.57
C GLY A 215 25.14 2.51 5.59
N THR A 216 25.32 1.77 6.68
CA THR A 216 24.78 0.41 6.79
C THR A 216 23.38 0.40 7.40
N TRP A 217 22.58 -0.59 7.00
CA TRP A 217 21.18 -0.73 7.40
C TRP A 217 21.01 -1.79 8.48
N ILE A 218 20.08 -1.54 9.41
CA ILE A 218 19.44 -2.58 10.23
C ILE A 218 18.05 -2.78 9.65
N THR A 219 17.83 -3.92 9.02
CA THR A 219 16.54 -4.25 8.40
C THR A 219 15.81 -5.30 9.21
N ARG A 220 14.57 -5.62 8.82
CA ARG A 220 13.85 -6.81 9.28
C ARG A 220 14.72 -8.06 9.28
N ASP A 221 15.45 -8.30 8.19
CA ASP A 221 16.26 -9.50 8.02
C ASP A 221 17.46 -9.49 8.97
N THR A 222 18.05 -8.33 9.24
CA THR A 222 19.08 -8.19 10.29
C THR A 222 18.55 -8.62 11.66
N LEU A 223 17.34 -8.20 12.03
CA LEU A 223 16.71 -8.57 13.30
C LEU A 223 16.33 -10.04 13.35
N HIS A 224 15.91 -10.60 12.21
CA HIS A 224 15.57 -12.01 12.08
C HIS A 224 16.82 -12.88 12.28
N ASP A 225 17.92 -12.53 11.61
CA ASP A 225 19.14 -13.34 11.57
C ASP A 225 19.99 -13.21 12.84
N ALA A 226 20.04 -12.00 13.42
CA ALA A 226 20.78 -11.76 14.67
C ALA A 226 20.07 -12.36 15.90
N GLY A 227 18.78 -12.71 15.78
CA GLY A 227 18.01 -13.37 16.81
C GLY A 227 17.54 -12.45 17.95
N PRO A 228 16.88 -13.02 18.98
CA PRO A 228 16.15 -12.25 19.98
C PRO A 228 17.04 -11.49 20.98
N THR A 229 18.35 -11.75 21.01
CA THR A 229 19.31 -11.05 21.88
C THR A 229 19.92 -9.82 21.23
N PHE A 230 19.61 -9.55 19.96
CA PHE A 230 20.14 -8.38 19.27
C PHE A 230 19.59 -7.09 19.91
N THR A 231 20.48 -6.14 20.11
CA THR A 231 20.16 -4.79 20.57
C THR A 231 20.97 -3.79 19.77
N TYR A 232 20.43 -2.59 19.60
CA TYR A 232 21.16 -1.49 18.99
C TYR A 232 20.88 -0.21 19.76
N THR A 233 21.94 0.41 20.27
CA THR A 233 21.87 1.76 20.85
C THR A 233 22.87 2.64 20.13
N GLY A 234 22.38 3.64 19.38
CA GLY A 234 23.26 4.48 18.59
C GLY A 234 22.52 5.47 17.70
N PRO A 235 23.28 6.25 16.91
CA PRO A 235 22.71 7.24 16.00
C PRO A 235 21.99 6.59 14.80
N ALA A 236 21.01 7.27 14.24
CA ALA A 236 20.34 6.90 12.99
C ALA A 236 20.11 8.14 12.11
N LEU A 237 19.97 7.94 10.80
CA LEU A 237 19.68 8.99 9.82
C LEU A 237 18.21 9.00 9.40
N THR A 238 17.67 7.81 9.14
CA THR A 238 16.26 7.60 8.80
C THR A 238 15.77 6.28 9.40
N ILE A 239 14.48 6.22 9.68
CA ILE A 239 13.80 5.03 10.16
C ILE A 239 12.47 4.91 9.45
N ARG A 240 12.20 3.73 8.92
CA ARG A 240 10.89 3.29 8.46
C ARG A 240 10.41 2.20 9.38
N LEU A 241 9.23 2.37 9.97
CA LEU A 241 8.68 1.39 10.91
C LEU A 241 7.16 1.32 10.84
N ARG A 242 6.61 0.17 11.23
CA ARG A 242 5.17 -0.04 11.37
C ARG A 242 4.83 -0.47 12.82
N PRO A 243 4.11 0.35 13.60
CA PRO A 243 3.74 0.04 14.98
C PRO A 243 2.81 -1.18 15.05
N LYS A 244 3.02 -1.99 16.09
CA LYS A 244 2.30 -3.26 16.31
C LYS A 244 0.87 -3.02 16.80
N GLY A 245 -0.09 -3.77 16.25
CA GLY A 245 -1.52 -3.44 16.34
C GLY A 245 -2.36 -3.95 17.51
N ASN A 246 -1.80 -4.14 18.70
CA ASN A 246 -2.47 -4.87 19.79
C ASN A 246 -2.64 -4.09 21.12
N GLY A 247 -2.80 -2.77 21.05
CA GLY A 247 -3.20 -1.91 22.19
C GLY A 247 -2.37 -0.63 22.31
N ASN A 248 -2.77 0.28 23.21
CA ASN A 248 -2.22 1.64 23.45
C ASN A 248 -0.78 1.67 24.00
N GLN A 249 0.11 0.82 23.49
CA GLN A 249 1.48 0.65 23.98
C GLN A 249 2.52 1.50 23.24
N ASN A 250 2.11 2.19 22.17
CA ASN A 250 2.97 3.10 21.43
C ASN A 250 2.80 4.50 21.99
N GLY A 251 3.89 5.07 22.50
CA GLY A 251 3.92 6.44 22.99
C GLY A 251 4.95 7.22 22.20
N LEU A 252 4.51 8.20 21.42
CA LEU A 252 5.39 9.18 20.79
C LEU A 252 4.92 10.57 21.21
N THR A 253 5.87 11.47 21.34
CA THR A 253 5.64 12.89 21.55
C THR A 253 6.30 13.67 20.43
N LEU A 254 5.64 14.74 20.02
CA LEU A 254 6.10 15.68 19.03
C LEU A 254 6.13 17.05 19.69
N ASP A 255 7.33 17.61 19.84
CA ASP A 255 7.58 18.86 20.57
C ASP A 255 7.04 18.85 22.01
N GLY A 256 7.02 17.67 22.64
CA GLY A 256 6.54 17.45 24.01
C GLY A 256 5.04 17.15 24.13
N GLU A 257 4.27 17.33 23.06
CA GLU A 257 2.85 16.98 23.00
C GLU A 257 2.67 15.53 22.55
N ALA A 258 1.65 14.84 23.07
CA ALA A 258 1.36 13.47 22.66
C ALA A 258 1.04 13.41 21.16
N TYR A 259 1.72 12.51 20.44
CA TYR A 259 1.50 12.26 19.02
C TYR A 259 0.78 10.93 18.83
N ASP A 260 -0.34 10.95 18.12
CA ASP A 260 -1.16 9.75 17.87
C ASP A 260 -0.47 8.82 16.87
N VAL A 261 0.19 7.78 17.40
CA VAL A 261 0.82 6.73 16.61
C VAL A 261 -0.18 5.62 16.37
N ARG A 262 -0.49 5.40 15.10
CA ARG A 262 -1.49 4.44 14.69
C ARG A 262 -0.91 3.09 14.35
N ASN A 263 -1.56 2.12 14.95
CA ASN A 263 -1.30 0.72 14.75
C ASN A 263 -1.52 0.32 13.29
N GLY A 264 -0.51 -0.33 12.69
CA GLY A 264 -0.59 -0.76 11.31
C GLY A 264 -0.44 0.35 10.26
N THR A 265 -0.10 1.58 10.64
CA THR A 265 0.33 2.63 9.70
C THR A 265 1.86 2.61 9.60
N THR A 266 2.43 2.77 8.41
CA THR A 266 3.89 2.87 8.26
C THR A 266 4.30 4.32 8.49
N TYR A 267 5.33 4.53 9.30
CA TYR A 267 5.89 5.85 9.56
C TYR A 267 7.33 5.92 9.04
N ASP A 268 7.64 6.98 8.31
CA ASP A 268 9.00 7.37 7.96
C ASP A 268 9.41 8.54 8.87
N ILE A 269 10.57 8.41 9.54
CA ILE A 269 11.17 9.45 10.38
C ILE A 269 12.53 9.81 9.80
N ASP A 270 12.67 11.05 9.35
CA ASP A 270 13.87 11.54 8.67
C ASP A 270 14.51 12.72 9.41
N LEU A 271 15.84 12.74 9.44
CA LEU A 271 16.59 13.90 9.91
C LEU A 271 16.58 15.04 8.89
N LEU A 272 16.31 16.26 9.37
CA LEU A 272 16.58 17.48 8.62
C LEU A 272 18.04 17.94 8.83
N PRO A 273 18.56 18.84 7.97
CA PRO A 273 19.88 19.41 8.17
C PRO A 273 20.08 19.99 9.58
N GLY A 274 21.17 19.56 10.23
CA GLY A 274 21.54 19.93 11.60
C GLY A 274 20.77 19.17 12.69
N GLY A 275 19.94 18.18 12.33
CA GLY A 275 19.27 17.29 13.28
C GLY A 275 20.15 16.16 13.79
N ALA A 276 19.69 15.53 14.86
CA ALA A 276 20.33 14.36 15.46
C ALA A 276 19.25 13.39 15.95
N MET A 277 19.45 12.09 15.72
CA MET A 277 18.53 11.03 16.13
C MET A 277 19.33 9.91 16.79
N THR A 278 18.94 9.55 18.01
CA THR A 278 19.47 8.42 18.77
C THR A 278 18.37 7.39 18.96
N ILE A 279 18.72 6.13 18.75
CA ILE A 279 17.80 4.99 18.79
C ILE A 279 18.25 3.97 19.83
N GLY A 280 17.28 3.43 20.56
CA GLY A 280 17.42 2.24 21.40
C GLY A 280 16.48 1.14 20.92
N LEU A 281 17.00 0.19 20.14
CA LEU A 281 16.28 -0.97 19.62
C LEU A 281 16.57 -2.19 20.51
N ARG A 282 15.52 -2.84 21.01
CA ARG A 282 15.62 -3.99 21.92
C ARG A 282 14.49 -4.97 21.74
N ASN A 283 14.68 -6.22 22.15
CA ASN A 283 13.62 -7.20 22.30
C ASN A 283 13.29 -7.35 23.80
N ASP A 284 12.03 -7.15 24.21
CA ASP A 284 11.64 -7.21 25.63
C ASP A 284 11.42 -8.64 26.16
N ASN A 285 11.46 -9.65 25.28
CA ASN A 285 11.21 -11.04 25.62
C ASN A 285 12.20 -11.98 24.93
N PRO A 286 13.49 -11.90 25.30
CA PRO A 286 14.53 -12.76 24.78
C PRO A 286 14.43 -14.15 25.43
N ASN A 287 13.51 -15.00 24.97
CA ASN A 287 13.46 -16.37 25.48
C ASN A 287 14.58 -17.19 24.85
N GLY A 288 15.36 -17.89 25.68
CA GLY A 288 16.57 -18.64 25.31
C GLY A 288 16.39 -19.80 24.32
N ASN A 289 15.15 -20.08 23.86
CA ASN A 289 14.86 -21.09 22.84
C ASN A 289 15.03 -20.56 21.40
N GLY A 290 15.62 -19.37 21.23
CA GLY A 290 16.15 -18.87 19.95
C GLY A 290 15.12 -18.49 18.89
N LYS A 291 13.82 -18.44 19.24
CA LYS A 291 12.74 -18.23 18.26
C LYS A 291 11.61 -17.29 18.69
N THR A 292 11.74 -16.56 19.80
CA THR A 292 10.72 -15.57 20.16
C THR A 292 10.86 -14.30 19.31
N MET A 293 10.25 -14.39 18.14
CA MET A 293 9.91 -13.30 17.24
C MET A 293 8.61 -12.67 17.74
N GLY A 294 8.60 -11.40 18.19
CA GLY A 294 7.30 -10.83 18.56
C GLY A 294 7.23 -9.53 19.36
N LYS A 295 8.30 -9.08 20.00
CA LYS A 295 8.24 -7.93 20.92
C LYS A 295 9.49 -7.07 20.86
N TRP A 296 9.64 -6.43 19.71
CA TRP A 296 10.69 -5.46 19.49
C TRP A 296 10.19 -4.09 19.93
N TRP A 297 11.04 -3.33 20.60
CA TRP A 297 10.77 -1.97 21.01
C TRP A 297 11.84 -1.07 20.44
N ILE A 298 11.41 0.09 19.95
CA ILE A 298 12.31 1.13 19.48
C ILE A 298 12.03 2.42 20.26
N THR A 299 13.02 2.82 21.04
CA THR A 299 13.05 4.13 21.69
C THR A 299 13.68 5.12 20.73
N ILE A 300 13.00 6.24 20.48
CA ILE A 300 13.41 7.28 19.55
C ILE A 300 13.64 8.56 20.34
N THR A 301 14.76 9.23 20.08
CA THR A 301 15.02 10.59 20.52
C THR A 301 15.64 11.35 19.36
N ALA A 302 14.86 12.18 18.70
CA ALA A 302 15.27 12.95 17.54
C ALA A 302 15.01 14.44 17.72
N THR A 303 15.89 15.26 17.16
CA THR A 303 15.78 16.71 17.07
C THR A 303 15.88 17.13 15.62
N ARG A 304 15.08 18.14 15.23
CA ARG A 304 14.98 18.60 13.84
C ARG A 304 14.69 17.43 12.89
N ALA A 305 13.66 16.65 13.22
CA ALA A 305 13.23 15.53 12.41
C ALA A 305 11.82 15.78 11.86
N THR A 306 11.45 15.01 10.85
CA THR A 306 10.09 14.92 10.33
C THR A 306 9.55 13.53 10.59
N ILE A 307 8.25 13.41 10.81
CA ILE A 307 7.52 12.14 10.84
C ILE A 307 6.40 12.18 9.81
N THR A 308 6.36 11.19 8.93
CA THR A 308 5.36 11.07 7.85
C THR A 308 4.65 9.74 7.97
N ALA A 309 3.31 9.76 7.97
CA ALA A 309 2.49 8.56 7.91
C ALA A 309 2.24 8.17 6.44
N ASN A 310 2.42 6.89 6.11
CA ASN A 310 2.23 6.30 4.79
C ASN A 310 1.14 5.22 4.79
#